data_AF-M7BUZ7-F1
#
_entry.id   AF-M7BUZ7-F1
#
_cell.length_a   1.000
_cell.length_b   1.000
_cell.length_c   1.000
_cell.angle_alpha   90.00
_cell.angle_beta   90.00
_cell.angle_gamma   90.00
#
_symmetry.space_group_name_H-M   'P 1'
#
loop_
_entity.id
_entity.type
_entity.pdbx_description
1 polymer ?
#
loop_
_entity_poly.entity_id
_entity_poly.type
_entity_poly.pdbx_seq_one_letter_code
_entity_poly.pdbx_strand_id
1 'polypeptide(L)'
;MEEPSDSLFNVLSSLAPGRVALPLHKGVAKISNALWQTLASLAPISKRAECKYFVSAMGHEYLYTHPAPNSLVVKLVNHREWQRQPDPTSKNKDSRRLDSFGRKIYLSSSFQLWVANHQALLGRYEFNLWGSLRKFEDSLQKHERKEFKVLVEEGSAAARATLQAAADAADMAGWSMASAVSLRRALWLLLSGLSSEAQTSLQDLPFDVKALFAEQTDTKLHGLKDSHMTLQTLGLYVPAPAKPKFKTQQTPAQATHSKYETAYKKPRDYKRCPQRQSQPAPKPGSSMGKQAGKRRF
;
A
#
# COMPACT_ATOMS: atom_id res chain seq x y z
N MET A 1 -45.30 15.68 22.44
CA MET A 1 -44.84 14.52 21.65
C MET A 1 -43.41 14.28 22.07
N GLU A 2 -43.00 13.05 22.32
CA GLU A 2 -41.57 12.75 22.43
C GLU A 2 -41.00 12.65 21.01
N GLU A 3 -39.93 13.40 20.72
CA GLU A 3 -39.17 13.16 19.50
C GLU A 3 -38.49 11.78 19.62
N PRO A 4 -38.52 10.95 18.56
CA PRO A 4 -37.87 9.66 18.60
C PRO A 4 -36.35 9.86 18.60
N SER A 5 -35.74 9.80 19.79
CA SER A 5 -34.28 9.90 19.97
C SER A 5 -33.58 8.98 18.97
N ASP A 6 -32.69 9.53 18.13
CA ASP A 6 -32.12 8.75 17.03
C ASP A 6 -31.45 7.49 17.59
N SER A 7 -31.84 6.33 17.07
CA SER A 7 -31.32 5.04 17.54
C SER A 7 -29.79 4.95 17.39
N LEU A 8 -29.22 5.70 16.44
CA LEU A 8 -27.77 5.89 16.29
C LEU A 8 -27.13 6.59 17.50
N PHE A 9 -27.82 7.55 18.13
CA PHE A 9 -27.30 8.26 19.28
C PHE A 9 -27.24 7.37 20.53
N ASN A 10 -28.30 6.61 20.81
CA ASN A 10 -28.34 5.65 21.92
C ASN A 10 -27.23 4.58 21.79
N VAL A 11 -26.84 4.24 20.56
CA VAL A 11 -25.68 3.39 20.26
C VAL A 11 -24.35 4.09 20.58
N LEU A 12 -24.16 5.34 20.14
CA LEU A 12 -22.90 6.09 20.33
C LEU A 12 -22.68 6.57 21.77
N SER A 13 -23.75 6.76 22.54
CA SER A 13 -23.72 7.18 23.95
C SER A 13 -23.67 6.03 24.96
N SER A 14 -23.60 4.78 24.48
CA SER A 14 -23.26 3.63 25.34
C SER A 14 -21.86 3.81 25.93
N LEU A 15 -21.79 4.29 27.18
CA LEU A 15 -20.52 4.42 27.92
C LEU A 15 -19.84 3.05 28.19
N ALA A 16 -20.59 1.95 28.05
CA ALA A 16 -20.05 0.60 28.10
C ALA A 16 -19.44 0.22 26.73
N PRO A 17 -18.29 -0.48 26.69
CA PRO A 17 -17.67 -1.00 25.47
C PRO A 17 -18.41 -2.24 24.93
N GLY A 18 -19.72 -2.12 24.74
CA GLY A 18 -20.56 -3.12 24.08
C GLY A 18 -20.23 -3.21 22.60
N ARG A 19 -20.23 -4.43 22.05
CA ARG A 19 -19.97 -4.66 20.62
C ARG A 19 -21.18 -4.26 19.78
N VAL A 20 -21.40 -2.97 19.56
CA VAL A 20 -22.55 -2.51 18.76
C VAL A 20 -22.27 -2.65 17.27
N ALA A 21 -23.08 -3.45 16.59
CA ALA A 21 -23.00 -3.64 15.14
C ALA A 21 -23.72 -2.51 14.40
N LEU A 22 -22.98 -1.46 14.01
CA LEU A 22 -23.50 -0.41 13.14
C LEU A 22 -23.76 -0.97 11.72
N PRO A 23 -24.90 -0.64 11.08
CA PRO A 23 -25.20 -1.09 9.72
C PRO A 23 -24.27 -0.43 8.70
N LEU A 24 -23.69 -1.21 7.79
CA LEU A 24 -22.77 -0.70 6.78
C LEU A 24 -23.50 0.26 5.81
N HIS A 25 -23.12 1.54 5.84
CA HIS A 25 -23.72 2.57 4.98
C HIS A 25 -23.66 2.17 3.49
N LYS A 26 -24.82 2.21 2.82
CA LYS A 26 -25.02 1.76 1.42
C LYS A 26 -24.04 2.38 0.43
N GLY A 27 -23.61 3.62 0.65
CA GLY A 27 -22.57 4.27 -0.15
C GLY A 27 -21.19 3.61 -0.01
N VAL A 28 -20.80 3.21 1.20
CA VAL A 28 -19.53 2.52 1.47
C VAL A 28 -19.54 1.12 0.86
N ALA A 29 -20.63 0.36 1.06
CA ALA A 29 -20.81 -0.97 0.47
C ALA A 29 -20.73 -0.93 -1.07
N LYS A 30 -21.30 0.09 -1.71
CA LYS A 30 -21.20 0.26 -3.18
C LYS A 30 -19.75 0.52 -3.63
N ILE A 31 -18.97 1.25 -2.85
CA ILE A 31 -17.56 1.52 -3.15
C ILE A 31 -16.70 0.26 -2.96
N SER A 32 -16.81 -0.44 -1.82
CA SER A 32 -16.04 -1.68 -1.57
C SER A 32 -16.30 -2.74 -2.63
N ASN A 33 -17.58 -2.98 -2.95
CA ASN A 33 -17.97 -4.01 -3.92
C ASN A 33 -17.45 -3.70 -5.33
N ALA A 34 -17.36 -2.43 -5.72
CA ALA A 34 -16.77 -2.00 -6.99
C ALA A 34 -15.24 -2.16 -7.02
N LEU A 35 -14.55 -1.88 -5.92
CA LEU A 35 -13.10 -2.08 -5.81
C LEU A 35 -12.72 -3.57 -5.92
N TRP A 36 -13.53 -4.46 -5.34
CA TRP A 36 -13.29 -5.91 -5.39
C TRP A 36 -13.39 -6.53 -6.79
N GLN A 37 -14.06 -5.88 -7.75
CA GLN A 37 -14.10 -6.36 -9.14
C GLN A 37 -12.78 -6.15 -9.91
N THR A 38 -11.88 -5.29 -9.42
CA THR A 38 -10.72 -4.81 -10.20
C THR A 38 -9.40 -4.77 -9.40
N LEU A 39 -9.22 -5.74 -8.50
CA LEU A 39 -8.08 -5.83 -7.57
C LEU A 39 -6.69 -5.59 -8.22
N ALA A 40 -6.47 -6.16 -9.41
CA ALA A 40 -5.16 -6.23 -10.06
C ALA A 40 -4.66 -4.89 -10.64
N SER A 41 -5.55 -4.05 -11.21
CA SER A 41 -5.18 -2.80 -11.90
C SER A 41 -5.51 -1.52 -11.12
N LEU A 42 -6.07 -1.66 -9.91
CA LEU A 42 -6.31 -0.52 -9.02
C LEU A 42 -5.03 0.29 -8.75
N ALA A 43 -5.08 1.59 -9.02
CA ALA A 43 -4.10 2.55 -8.52
C ALA A 43 -4.14 2.60 -6.98
N PRO A 44 -3.02 2.90 -6.28
CA PRO A 44 -3.01 2.97 -4.81
C PRO A 44 -3.91 4.09 -4.26
N ILE A 45 -3.91 5.25 -4.93
CA ILE A 45 -4.63 6.47 -4.55
C ILE A 45 -5.21 7.09 -5.83
N SER A 46 -6.36 7.77 -5.74
CA SER A 46 -6.85 8.62 -6.84
C SER A 46 -6.42 10.07 -6.62
N LYS A 47 -5.89 10.74 -7.66
CA LYS A 47 -5.39 12.13 -7.57
C LYS A 47 -6.42 13.12 -7.02
N ARG A 48 -7.73 12.90 -7.30
CA ARG A 48 -8.81 13.72 -6.74
C ARG A 48 -8.92 13.61 -5.21
N ALA A 49 -8.67 12.43 -4.66
CA ALA A 49 -8.71 12.19 -3.22
C ALA A 49 -7.43 12.73 -2.55
N GLU A 50 -6.28 12.53 -3.17
CA GLU A 50 -4.98 13.10 -2.76
C GLU A 50 -5.06 14.63 -2.60
N CYS A 51 -5.61 15.36 -3.58
CA CYS A 51 -5.81 16.80 -3.48
C CYS A 51 -6.82 17.25 -2.40
N LYS A 52 -7.72 16.36 -1.94
CA LYS A 52 -8.71 16.69 -0.90
C LYS A 52 -8.13 16.57 0.52
N TYR A 53 -7.19 15.66 0.72
CA TYR A 53 -6.61 15.32 2.03
C TYR A 53 -5.13 15.70 2.10
N PHE A 54 -4.74 16.80 1.45
CA PHE A 54 -3.36 17.24 1.38
C PHE A 54 -2.82 17.70 2.75
N VAL A 55 -1.66 17.19 3.13
CA VAL A 55 -0.91 17.58 4.34
C VAL A 55 0.37 18.27 3.89
N SER A 56 0.84 19.28 4.64
CA SER A 56 2.12 19.91 4.31
C SER A 56 3.25 18.88 4.41
N ALA A 57 4.02 18.73 3.33
CA ALA A 57 5.04 17.68 3.24
C ALA A 57 6.22 17.87 4.21
N MET A 58 6.45 19.09 4.74
CA MET A 58 7.57 19.41 5.62
C MET A 58 7.61 18.51 6.86
N GLY A 59 8.63 17.67 6.98
CA GLY A 59 8.79 16.68 8.06
C GLY A 59 7.87 15.46 7.96
N HIS A 60 7.09 15.35 6.88
CA HIS A 60 6.07 14.32 6.64
C HIS A 60 6.21 13.69 5.25
N GLU A 61 7.38 13.83 4.62
CA GLU A 61 7.68 13.41 3.24
C GLU A 61 7.51 11.89 3.03
N TYR A 62 7.66 11.12 4.12
CA TYR A 62 7.46 9.68 4.17
C TYR A 62 6.02 9.24 3.90
N LEU A 63 5.04 10.11 4.11
CA LEU A 63 3.65 9.80 3.75
C LEU A 63 3.44 9.82 2.22
N TYR A 64 4.22 10.63 1.51
CA TYR A 64 4.14 10.83 0.07
C TYR A 64 5.01 9.86 -0.74
N THR A 65 6.01 9.24 -0.10
CA THR A 65 7.00 8.39 -0.78
C THR A 65 7.14 7.04 -0.08
N HIS A 66 7.06 5.95 -0.85
CA HIS A 66 7.39 4.62 -0.31
C HIS A 66 8.90 4.54 -0.04
N PRO A 67 9.36 3.97 1.10
CA PRO A 67 10.78 3.93 1.44
C PRO A 67 11.61 3.26 0.34
N ALA A 68 12.69 3.94 -0.07
CA ALA A 68 13.60 3.44 -1.10
C ALA A 68 14.36 2.21 -0.57
N PRO A 69 14.53 1.16 -1.39
CA PRO A 69 15.46 0.08 -1.05
C PRO A 69 16.90 0.61 -1.17
N ASN A 70 17.57 0.74 -0.03
CA ASN A 70 18.94 1.20 0.14
C ASN A 70 19.81 0.08 0.76
N SER A 71 20.93 0.43 1.42
CA SER A 71 21.85 -0.51 2.09
C SER A 71 22.64 -1.44 1.15
N LEU A 72 23.74 -1.99 1.68
CA LEU A 72 24.49 -3.13 1.14
C LEU A 72 23.58 -4.32 0.77
N VAL A 73 22.41 -4.51 1.42
CA VAL A 73 21.43 -5.55 1.04
C VAL A 73 21.08 -5.47 -0.45
N VAL A 74 20.81 -4.26 -0.96
CA VAL A 74 20.47 -4.05 -2.38
C VAL A 74 21.66 -4.30 -3.30
N LYS A 75 22.87 -3.92 -2.88
CA LYS A 75 24.10 -4.23 -3.64
C LYS A 75 24.32 -5.75 -3.73
N LEU A 76 24.05 -6.49 -2.65
CA LEU A 76 24.17 -7.95 -2.59
C LEU A 76 23.11 -8.64 -3.47
N VAL A 77 21.85 -8.18 -3.43
CA VAL A 77 20.77 -8.63 -4.34
C VAL A 77 21.16 -8.41 -5.80
N ASN A 78 21.59 -7.19 -6.15
CA ASN A 78 21.97 -6.85 -7.52
C ASN A 78 23.14 -7.72 -8.00
N HIS A 79 24.22 -7.83 -7.21
CA HIS A 79 25.37 -8.68 -7.53
C HIS A 79 24.98 -10.16 -7.73
N ARG A 80 24.02 -10.66 -6.93
CA ARG A 80 23.49 -12.03 -7.06
C ARG A 80 22.56 -12.20 -8.28
N GLU A 81 21.90 -11.14 -8.75
CA GLU A 81 21.18 -11.13 -10.03
C GLU A 81 22.16 -11.13 -11.21
N TRP A 82 23.26 -10.37 -11.15
CA TRP A 82 24.35 -10.40 -12.15
C TRP A 82 25.11 -11.73 -12.21
N GLN A 83 25.36 -12.40 -11.08
CA GLN A 83 26.05 -13.70 -11.06
C GLN A 83 25.18 -14.87 -11.51
N ARG A 84 23.86 -14.71 -11.57
CA ARG A 84 22.98 -15.70 -12.19
C ARG A 84 22.99 -15.50 -13.71
N GLN A 85 23.42 -16.53 -14.42
CA GLN A 85 23.13 -16.65 -15.86
C GLN A 85 21.60 -16.46 -16.09
N PRO A 86 21.18 -15.86 -17.22
CA PRO A 86 19.78 -15.51 -17.48
C PRO A 86 18.91 -16.75 -17.70
N ASP A 87 18.54 -17.39 -16.60
CA ASP A 87 17.68 -18.55 -16.51
C ASP A 87 16.28 -18.17 -17.02
N PRO A 88 15.74 -18.81 -18.08
CA PRO A 88 14.46 -18.40 -18.69
C PRO A 88 13.28 -18.53 -17.71
N THR A 89 13.44 -19.32 -16.65
CA THR A 89 12.48 -19.40 -15.54
C THR A 89 12.63 -18.19 -14.60
N SER A 90 12.00 -17.07 -14.98
CA SER A 90 12.12 -15.75 -14.32
C SER A 90 11.66 -15.66 -12.85
N LYS A 91 12.39 -16.31 -11.92
CA LYS A 91 12.13 -16.27 -10.46
C LYS A 91 12.11 -14.86 -9.84
N ASN A 92 12.63 -13.83 -10.52
CA ASN A 92 12.54 -12.44 -10.08
C ASN A 92 11.19 -11.76 -10.42
N LYS A 93 10.28 -12.42 -11.16
CA LYS A 93 8.99 -11.82 -11.56
C LYS A 93 8.07 -11.63 -10.37
N ASP A 94 7.99 -12.64 -9.49
CA ASP A 94 7.05 -12.64 -8.37
C ASP A 94 7.58 -11.87 -7.15
N SER A 95 8.90 -11.79 -6.96
CA SER A 95 9.50 -10.83 -6.03
C SER A 95 9.25 -9.38 -6.46
N ARG A 96 9.46 -9.03 -7.74
CA ARG A 96 9.15 -7.67 -8.25
C ARG A 96 7.65 -7.33 -8.09
N ARG A 97 6.75 -8.31 -8.27
CA ARG A 97 5.32 -8.18 -7.94
C ARG A 97 5.07 -7.92 -6.45
N LEU A 98 5.72 -8.67 -5.56
CA LEU A 98 5.50 -8.58 -4.12
C LEU A 98 6.06 -7.28 -3.50
N ASP A 99 7.23 -6.78 -3.95
CA ASP A 99 7.71 -5.45 -3.57
C ASP A 99 6.78 -4.35 -4.09
N SER A 100 6.25 -4.47 -5.32
CA SER A 100 5.24 -3.55 -5.86
C SER A 100 3.95 -3.56 -5.05
N PHE A 101 3.50 -4.73 -4.58
CA PHE A 101 2.34 -4.88 -3.71
C PHE A 101 2.58 -4.24 -2.33
N GLY A 102 3.75 -4.46 -1.73
CA GLY A 102 4.16 -3.78 -0.49
C GLY A 102 4.18 -2.25 -0.62
N ARG A 103 4.70 -1.71 -1.74
CA ARG A 103 4.62 -0.25 -2.02
C ARG A 103 3.17 0.24 -2.13
N LYS A 104 2.29 -0.54 -2.77
CA LYS A 104 0.86 -0.21 -2.90
C LYS A 104 0.13 -0.21 -1.55
N ILE A 105 0.41 -1.18 -0.66
CA ILE A 105 -0.11 -1.16 0.71
C ILE A 105 0.39 0.08 1.43
N TYR A 106 1.71 0.31 1.47
CA TYR A 106 2.30 1.45 2.17
C TYR A 106 1.65 2.78 1.77
N LEU A 107 1.54 3.06 0.47
CA LEU A 107 0.92 4.30 -0.03
C LEU A 107 -0.59 4.37 0.28
N SER A 108 -1.33 3.26 0.16
CA SER A 108 -2.76 3.21 0.52
C SER A 108 -2.99 3.49 2.00
N SER A 109 -2.09 3.02 2.86
CA SER A 109 -2.15 3.23 4.31
C SER A 109 -1.67 4.62 4.71
N SER A 110 -0.63 5.18 4.08
CA SER A 110 -0.28 6.60 4.24
C SER A 110 -1.43 7.52 3.87
N PHE A 111 -2.17 7.21 2.78
CA PHE A 111 -3.39 7.92 2.42
C PHE A 111 -4.51 7.77 3.47
N GLN A 112 -4.71 6.57 4.02
CA GLN A 112 -5.65 6.35 5.13
C GLN A 112 -5.27 7.20 6.35
N LEU A 113 -3.97 7.36 6.66
CA LEU A 113 -3.49 8.21 7.74
C LEU A 113 -3.76 9.71 7.48
N TRP A 114 -3.69 10.18 6.22
CA TRP A 114 -4.13 11.55 5.87
C TRP A 114 -5.64 11.75 6.10
N VAL A 115 -6.47 10.76 5.72
CA VAL A 115 -7.92 10.82 5.93
C VAL A 115 -8.23 10.83 7.43
N ALA A 116 -7.59 9.96 8.21
CA ALA A 116 -7.70 9.92 9.67
C ALA A 116 -7.27 11.25 10.33
N ASN A 117 -6.15 11.85 9.90
CA ASN A 117 -5.72 13.17 10.37
C ASN A 117 -6.77 14.26 10.08
N HIS A 118 -7.38 14.27 8.90
CA HIS A 118 -8.45 15.21 8.59
C HIS A 118 -9.73 14.97 9.42
N GLN A 119 -10.09 13.71 9.68
CA GLN A 119 -11.20 13.37 10.57
C GLN A 119 -10.92 13.80 12.01
N ALA A 120 -9.68 13.65 12.50
CA ALA A 120 -9.27 14.10 13.82
C ALA A 120 -9.32 15.64 13.95
N LEU A 121 -8.84 16.37 12.95
CA LEU A 121 -8.91 17.84 12.92
C LEU A 121 -10.37 18.35 12.91
N LEU A 122 -11.24 17.75 12.09
CA LEU A 122 -12.66 18.09 12.03
C LEU A 122 -13.39 17.76 13.34
N GLY A 123 -13.25 16.52 13.84
CA GLY A 123 -13.86 16.12 15.11
C GLY A 123 -13.36 16.94 16.31
N ARG A 124 -12.10 17.40 16.28
CA ARG A 124 -11.56 18.31 17.30
C ARG A 124 -12.17 19.71 17.22
N TYR A 125 -12.40 20.23 16.01
CA TYR A 125 -13.10 21.49 15.80
C TYR A 125 -14.57 21.38 16.25
N GLU A 126 -15.29 20.33 15.85
CA GLU A 126 -16.67 20.05 16.27
C GLU A 126 -16.78 19.93 17.79
N PHE A 127 -15.90 19.17 18.44
CA PHE A 127 -15.88 19.06 19.91
C PHE A 127 -15.67 20.42 20.60
N ASN A 128 -14.79 21.26 20.07
CA ASN A 128 -14.56 22.62 20.59
C ASN A 128 -15.75 23.55 20.33
N LEU A 129 -16.48 23.37 19.23
CA LEU A 129 -17.70 24.10 18.89
C LEU A 129 -18.84 23.75 19.87
N TRP A 130 -19.11 22.46 20.10
CA TRP A 130 -20.09 22.00 21.09
C TRP A 130 -19.72 22.43 22.52
N GLY A 131 -18.43 22.34 22.88
CA GLY A 131 -17.92 22.87 24.15
C GLY A 131 -18.08 24.39 24.28
N SER A 132 -18.06 25.13 23.17
CA SER A 132 -18.30 26.58 23.16
C SER A 132 -19.78 26.94 23.22
N LEU A 133 -20.67 26.14 22.63
CA LEU A 133 -22.12 26.35 22.66
C LEU A 133 -22.68 26.35 24.10
N ARG A 134 -22.09 25.56 25.01
CA ARG A 134 -22.46 25.56 26.45
C ARG A 134 -22.49 26.95 27.10
N LYS A 135 -21.70 27.91 26.59
CA LYS A 135 -21.66 29.30 27.09
C LYS A 135 -22.97 30.07 26.89
N PHE A 136 -23.87 29.60 26.01
CA PHE A 136 -25.18 30.20 25.78
C PHE A 136 -26.30 29.59 26.63
N GLU A 137 -26.04 28.52 27.40
CA GLU A 137 -27.07 27.84 28.22
C GLU A 137 -27.77 28.81 29.19
N ASP A 138 -27.02 29.76 29.78
CA ASP A 138 -27.56 30.77 30.68
C ASP A 138 -28.29 31.93 29.98
N SER A 139 -28.18 32.06 28.66
CA SER A 139 -28.94 33.05 27.86
C SER A 139 -30.30 32.53 27.41
N LEU A 140 -30.57 31.22 27.51
CA LEU A 140 -31.81 30.60 27.05
C LEU A 140 -32.93 30.66 28.10
N GLN A 141 -34.17 30.58 27.63
CA GLN A 141 -35.34 30.52 28.50
C GLN A 141 -35.34 29.22 29.32
N LYS A 142 -35.88 29.28 30.53
CA LYS A 142 -35.78 28.18 31.51
C LYS A 142 -36.35 26.83 31.02
N HIS A 143 -37.27 26.84 30.04
CA HIS A 143 -37.80 25.62 29.44
C HIS A 143 -36.87 25.04 28.34
N GLU A 144 -36.35 25.88 27.45
CA GLU A 144 -35.45 25.52 26.33
C GLU A 144 -34.12 24.90 26.82
N ARG A 145 -33.61 25.32 28.00
CA ARG A 145 -32.31 24.88 28.54
C ARG A 145 -32.15 23.36 28.61
N LYS A 146 -33.21 22.61 28.93
CA LYS A 146 -33.14 21.15 29.07
C LYS A 146 -32.85 20.49 27.71
N GLU A 147 -33.55 20.91 26.66
CA GLU A 147 -33.42 20.38 25.31
C GLU A 147 -32.08 20.81 24.69
N PHE A 148 -31.69 22.08 24.89
CA PHE A 148 -30.38 22.59 24.49
C PHE A 148 -29.22 21.80 25.11
N LYS A 149 -29.31 21.50 26.42
CA LYS A 149 -28.28 20.72 27.11
C LYS A 149 -28.15 19.31 26.53
N VAL A 150 -29.27 18.62 26.28
CA VAL A 150 -29.28 17.29 25.64
C VAL A 150 -28.62 17.37 24.25
N LEU A 151 -29.04 18.32 23.40
CA LEU A 151 -28.47 18.51 22.07
C LEU A 151 -26.95 18.75 22.09
N VAL A 152 -26.47 19.56 23.04
CA VAL A 152 -25.04 19.88 23.17
C VAL A 152 -24.24 18.71 23.77
N GLU A 153 -24.83 17.92 24.67
CA GLU A 153 -24.24 16.65 25.13
C GLU A 153 -24.20 15.60 24.02
N GLU A 154 -25.22 15.54 23.17
CA GLU A 154 -25.31 14.67 21.99
C GLU A 154 -24.23 15.00 20.96
N GLY A 155 -24.17 16.26 20.52
CA GLY A 155 -23.11 16.72 19.61
C GLY A 155 -21.70 16.53 20.19
N SER A 156 -21.53 16.72 21.50
CA SER A 156 -20.25 16.46 22.20
C SER A 156 -19.89 14.97 22.25
N ALA A 157 -20.87 14.06 22.24
CA ALA A 157 -20.63 12.61 22.16
C ALA A 157 -20.33 12.18 20.72
N ALA A 158 -21.08 12.65 19.73
CA ALA A 158 -20.84 12.39 18.32
C ALA A 158 -19.42 12.85 17.88
N ALA A 159 -19.00 14.06 18.27
CA ALA A 159 -17.65 14.55 17.98
C ALA A 159 -16.55 13.70 18.65
N ARG A 160 -16.79 13.16 19.86
CA ARG A 160 -15.87 12.22 20.52
C ARG A 160 -15.80 10.86 19.83
N ALA A 161 -16.93 10.34 19.34
CA ALA A 161 -16.96 9.11 18.54
C ALA A 161 -16.20 9.27 17.22
N THR A 162 -16.35 10.42 16.53
CA THR A 162 -15.55 10.76 15.34
C THR A 162 -14.05 10.84 15.64
N LEU A 163 -13.66 11.43 16.79
CA LEU A 163 -12.27 11.48 17.24
C LEU A 163 -11.70 10.08 17.53
N GLN A 164 -12.47 9.20 18.19
CA GLN A 164 -12.04 7.82 18.45
C GLN A 164 -11.87 7.04 17.14
N ALA A 165 -12.87 7.08 16.25
CA ALA A 165 -12.80 6.42 14.95
C ALA A 165 -11.64 6.92 14.07
N ALA A 166 -11.25 8.19 14.21
CA ALA A 166 -10.06 8.74 13.57
C ALA A 166 -8.75 8.18 14.19
N ALA A 167 -8.69 8.02 15.51
CA ALA A 167 -7.54 7.40 16.19
C ALA A 167 -7.40 5.91 15.80
N ASP A 168 -8.50 5.15 15.81
CA ASP A 168 -8.53 3.73 15.41
C ASP A 168 -8.11 3.55 13.94
N ALA A 169 -8.57 4.45 13.06
CA ALA A 169 -8.18 4.46 11.65
C ALA A 169 -6.70 4.83 11.43
N ALA A 170 -6.11 5.66 12.30
CA ALA A 170 -4.71 6.03 12.27
C ALA A 170 -3.81 4.89 12.78
N ASP A 171 -4.19 4.19 13.85
CA ASP A 171 -3.48 3.00 14.34
C ASP A 171 -3.47 1.89 13.28
N MET A 172 -4.62 1.52 12.72
CA MET A 172 -4.68 0.53 11.63
C MET A 172 -3.89 0.94 10.39
N ALA A 173 -3.80 2.24 10.08
CA ALA A 173 -2.95 2.74 9.01
C ALA A 173 -1.46 2.55 9.35
N GLY A 174 -1.05 2.86 10.59
CA GLY A 174 0.31 2.62 11.10
C GLY A 174 0.71 1.15 11.04
N TRP A 175 -0.13 0.24 11.55
CA TRP A 175 0.10 -1.21 11.46
C TRP A 175 0.22 -1.71 10.02
N SER A 176 -0.58 -1.16 9.11
CA SER A 176 -0.54 -1.53 7.69
C SER A 176 0.74 -1.00 6.99
N MET A 177 1.19 0.21 7.33
CA MET A 177 2.49 0.75 6.88
C MET A 177 3.66 -0.09 7.42
N ALA A 178 3.65 -0.43 8.70
CA ALA A 178 4.67 -1.28 9.33
C ALA A 178 4.71 -2.69 8.71
N SER A 179 3.55 -3.29 8.48
CA SER A 179 3.41 -4.59 7.79
C SER A 179 3.96 -4.54 6.37
N ALA A 180 3.70 -3.45 5.64
CA ALA A 180 4.25 -3.24 4.29
C ALA A 180 5.78 -3.05 4.26
N VAL A 181 6.34 -2.37 5.26
CA VAL A 181 7.80 -2.25 5.45
C VAL A 181 8.42 -3.60 5.78
N SER A 182 7.84 -4.36 6.72
CA SER A 182 8.29 -5.70 7.12
C SER A 182 8.28 -6.68 5.94
N LEU A 183 7.16 -6.77 5.21
CA LEU A 183 7.02 -7.59 4.00
C LEU A 183 8.12 -7.29 2.97
N ARG A 184 8.42 -6.01 2.75
CA ARG A 184 9.48 -5.59 1.82
C ARG A 184 10.87 -5.95 2.38
N ARG A 185 11.17 -5.69 3.65
CA ARG A 185 12.44 -6.06 4.29
C ARG A 185 12.73 -7.56 4.16
N ALA A 186 11.77 -8.40 4.58
CA ALA A 186 11.88 -9.86 4.50
C ALA A 186 12.13 -10.33 3.06
N LEU A 187 11.43 -9.75 2.07
CA LEU A 187 11.65 -10.04 0.66
C LEU A 187 13.05 -9.66 0.15
N TRP A 188 13.52 -8.43 0.43
CA TRP A 188 14.85 -7.97 -0.01
C TRP A 188 15.96 -8.79 0.68
N LEU A 189 15.79 -9.17 1.94
CA LEU A 189 16.71 -10.04 2.67
C LEU A 189 16.70 -11.49 2.12
N LEU A 190 15.54 -12.07 1.81
CA LEU A 190 15.43 -13.39 1.16
C LEU A 190 16.13 -13.42 -0.21
N LEU A 191 15.98 -12.36 -1.00
CA LEU A 191 16.67 -12.22 -2.29
C LEU A 191 18.19 -12.11 -2.12
N SER A 192 18.67 -11.46 -1.06
CA SER A 192 20.10 -11.21 -0.83
C SER A 192 20.91 -12.51 -0.66
N GLY A 193 20.30 -13.55 -0.08
CA GLY A 193 20.95 -14.84 0.16
C GLY A 193 21.81 -14.94 1.42
N LEU A 194 21.67 -13.99 2.36
CA LEU A 194 22.23 -14.05 3.71
C LEU A 194 21.73 -15.28 4.49
N SER A 195 22.44 -15.68 5.56
CA SER A 195 21.98 -16.73 6.49
C SER A 195 20.67 -16.34 7.18
N SER A 196 19.89 -17.32 7.65
CA SER A 196 18.63 -17.07 8.37
C SER A 196 18.84 -16.19 9.61
N GLU A 197 19.87 -16.47 10.39
CA GLU A 197 20.31 -15.66 11.55
C GLU A 197 20.57 -14.20 11.15
N ALA A 198 21.37 -13.96 10.11
CA ALA A 198 21.62 -12.63 9.59
C ALA A 198 20.32 -11.95 9.13
N GLN A 199 19.45 -12.66 8.41
CA GLN A 199 18.17 -12.13 7.95
C GLN A 199 17.27 -11.70 9.11
N THR A 200 17.06 -12.54 10.14
CA THR A 200 16.27 -12.18 11.34
C THR A 200 16.88 -10.95 12.01
N SER A 201 18.20 -10.98 12.26
CA SER A 201 18.91 -9.89 12.93
C SER A 201 18.85 -8.52 12.23
N LEU A 202 18.50 -8.50 10.93
CA LEU A 202 18.34 -7.29 10.11
C LEU A 202 16.86 -6.91 9.88
N GLN A 203 15.90 -7.83 10.10
CA GLN A 203 14.47 -7.51 10.09
C GLN A 203 14.08 -6.70 11.32
N ASP A 204 14.59 -7.11 12.49
CA ASP A 204 14.27 -6.54 13.82
C ASP A 204 14.90 -5.16 14.09
N LEU A 205 15.70 -4.62 13.15
CA LEU A 205 16.26 -3.28 13.27
C LEU A 205 15.16 -2.21 13.22
N PRO A 206 15.32 -1.05 13.88
CA PRO A 206 14.35 0.04 13.78
C PRO A 206 14.15 0.52 12.33
N PHE A 207 13.01 1.16 12.07
CA PHE A 207 12.70 1.78 10.78
C PHE A 207 12.93 3.30 10.89
N ASP A 208 13.88 3.83 10.12
CA ASP A 208 14.31 5.24 10.19
C ASP A 208 13.39 6.21 9.41
N VAL A 209 12.26 5.70 8.92
CA VAL A 209 11.23 6.40 8.13
C VAL A 209 11.69 6.87 6.74
N LYS A 210 12.98 7.15 6.55
CA LYS A 210 13.60 7.62 5.30
C LYS A 210 13.80 6.49 4.28
N ALA A 211 14.19 5.29 4.75
CA ALA A 211 14.65 4.22 3.86
C ALA A 211 14.24 2.82 4.35
N LEU A 212 14.27 1.83 3.46
CA LEU A 212 13.81 0.48 3.79
C LEU A 212 14.70 -0.19 4.86
N PHE A 213 16.00 0.10 4.84
CA PHE A 213 17.00 -0.35 5.79
C PHE A 213 17.67 0.86 6.43
N ALA A 214 17.81 0.87 7.77
CA ALA A 214 18.51 1.96 8.45
C ALA A 214 20.03 1.88 8.19
N GLU A 215 20.77 2.96 8.42
CA GLU A 215 22.25 2.97 8.30
C GLU A 215 22.92 1.86 9.14
N GLN A 216 22.36 1.58 10.32
CA GLN A 216 22.77 0.47 11.20
C GLN A 216 22.73 -0.92 10.54
N THR A 217 21.91 -1.12 9.50
CA THR A 217 21.90 -2.34 8.68
C THR A 217 23.26 -2.57 8.02
N ASP A 218 23.91 -1.53 7.52
CA ASP A 218 25.22 -1.65 6.88
C ASP A 218 26.33 -1.88 7.92
N THR A 219 26.29 -1.20 9.06
CA THR A 219 27.20 -1.48 10.20
C THR A 219 27.10 -2.93 10.65
N LYS A 220 25.88 -3.47 10.77
CA LYS A 220 25.64 -4.85 11.20
C LYS A 220 26.05 -5.87 10.13
N LEU A 221 25.86 -5.56 8.84
CA LEU A 221 26.36 -6.37 7.72
C LEU A 221 27.88 -6.41 7.65
N HIS A 222 28.57 -5.31 7.96
CA HIS A 222 30.03 -5.29 8.09
C HIS A 222 30.48 -6.22 9.23
N GLY A 223 29.94 -6.07 10.44
CA GLY A 223 30.27 -6.95 11.57
C GLY A 223 30.00 -8.44 11.30
N LEU A 224 28.92 -8.78 10.59
CA LEU A 224 28.60 -10.14 10.16
C LEU A 224 29.56 -10.70 9.08
N LYS A 225 30.05 -9.84 8.18
CA LYS A 225 31.07 -10.21 7.20
C LYS A 225 32.41 -10.48 7.89
N ASP A 226 32.78 -9.62 8.82
CA ASP A 226 34.09 -9.68 9.48
C ASP A 226 34.14 -10.84 10.50
N SER A 227 33.02 -11.17 11.17
CA SER A 227 32.90 -12.39 11.98
C SER A 227 32.94 -13.66 11.12
N HIS A 228 32.30 -13.68 9.95
CA HIS A 228 32.40 -14.79 9.00
C HIS A 228 33.84 -14.97 8.47
N MET A 229 34.55 -13.89 8.16
CA MET A 229 35.98 -13.96 7.80
C MET A 229 36.82 -14.50 8.98
N THR A 230 36.56 -14.04 10.21
CA THR A 230 37.24 -14.54 11.41
C THR A 230 37.00 -16.03 11.64
N LEU A 231 35.76 -16.52 11.48
CA LEU A 231 35.43 -17.94 11.61
C LEU A 231 36.08 -18.82 10.51
N GLN A 232 36.28 -18.27 9.31
CA GLN A 232 37.10 -18.93 8.28
C GLN A 232 38.58 -18.97 8.67
N THR A 233 39.15 -17.87 9.17
CA THR A 233 40.55 -17.80 9.63
C THR A 233 40.84 -18.73 10.81
N LEU A 234 39.88 -18.91 11.73
CA LEU A 234 39.98 -19.82 12.87
C LEU A 234 39.75 -21.30 12.51
N GLY A 235 39.46 -21.63 11.25
CA GLY A 235 39.17 -23.00 10.81
C GLY A 235 37.84 -23.58 11.31
N LEU A 236 37.03 -22.78 12.02
CA LEU A 236 35.75 -23.19 12.61
C LEU A 236 34.61 -23.25 11.58
N TYR A 237 34.80 -22.66 10.40
CA TYR A 237 33.84 -22.74 9.28
C TYR A 237 34.37 -23.62 8.15
N VAL A 238 33.78 -24.80 7.97
CA VAL A 238 34.00 -25.65 6.79
C VAL A 238 33.05 -25.19 5.68
N PRO A 239 33.54 -24.69 4.52
CA PRO A 239 32.67 -24.33 3.41
C PRO A 239 31.88 -25.54 2.91
N ALA A 240 30.57 -25.37 2.71
CA ALA A 240 29.71 -26.43 2.22
C ALA A 240 30.26 -27.00 0.90
N PRO A 241 30.48 -28.33 0.79
CA PRO A 241 31.22 -28.92 -0.33
C PRO A 241 30.54 -28.60 -1.65
N ALA A 242 31.33 -28.05 -2.59
CA ALA A 242 30.84 -27.62 -3.89
C ALA A 242 30.19 -28.81 -4.62
N LYS A 243 28.87 -28.75 -4.82
CA LYS A 243 28.11 -29.83 -5.44
C LYS A 243 28.76 -30.23 -6.76
N PRO A 244 29.13 -31.51 -6.96
CA PRO A 244 29.86 -31.93 -8.14
C PRO A 244 29.03 -31.60 -9.38
N LYS A 245 29.66 -30.92 -10.35
CA LYS A 245 29.04 -30.64 -11.65
C LYS A 245 28.77 -31.99 -12.33
N PHE A 246 27.51 -32.40 -12.38
CA PHE A 246 27.10 -33.56 -13.18
C PHE A 246 27.57 -33.34 -14.62
N LYS A 247 28.53 -34.15 -15.07
CA LYS A 247 28.91 -34.21 -16.48
C LYS A 247 27.72 -34.81 -17.23
N THR A 248 27.09 -34.02 -18.10
CA THR A 248 26.11 -34.54 -19.05
C THR A 248 26.79 -35.60 -19.91
N GLN A 249 26.41 -36.86 -19.73
CA GLN A 249 27.01 -37.99 -20.43
C GLN A 249 26.61 -37.93 -21.90
N GLN A 250 27.59 -37.94 -22.81
CA GLN A 250 27.33 -37.90 -24.26
C GLN A 250 26.78 -39.27 -24.70
N THR A 251 25.63 -39.25 -25.37
CA THR A 251 25.03 -40.44 -25.99
C THR A 251 25.80 -40.83 -27.25
N PRO A 252 26.31 -42.07 -27.39
CA PRO A 252 26.82 -42.57 -28.65
C PRO A 252 25.71 -42.71 -29.70
N ALA A 253 26.00 -42.41 -30.96
CA ALA A 253 25.05 -42.57 -32.05
C ALA A 253 25.08 -43.98 -32.65
N GLN A 254 23.92 -44.50 -33.06
CA GLN A 254 23.81 -45.62 -33.99
C GLN A 254 22.73 -45.33 -35.05
N ALA A 255 23.06 -45.69 -36.30
CA ALA A 255 22.15 -45.87 -37.43
C ALA A 255 22.06 -47.39 -37.72
N THR A 256 21.17 -47.98 -38.54
CA THR A 256 20.18 -47.48 -39.52
C THR A 256 18.97 -48.48 -39.48
N HIS A 257 18.09 -48.82 -40.46
CA HIS A 257 17.86 -48.49 -41.87
C HIS A 257 16.39 -48.79 -42.29
N SER A 258 15.70 -47.83 -42.94
CA SER A 258 14.47 -48.05 -43.76
C SER A 258 13.20 -48.56 -43.02
N LYS A 259 11.98 -48.64 -43.58
CA LYS A 259 11.43 -48.38 -44.95
C LYS A 259 9.91 -48.09 -44.80
N TYR A 260 9.34 -46.98 -45.28
CA TYR A 260 8.47 -46.79 -46.48
C TYR A 260 7.78 -45.40 -46.27
N GLU A 261 7.66 -44.49 -47.24
CA GLU A 261 6.58 -44.35 -48.26
C GLU A 261 5.19 -44.03 -47.61
N THR A 262 4.39 -43.02 -48.02
CA THR A 262 4.26 -42.29 -49.31
C THR A 262 3.94 -40.78 -49.17
N ALA A 263 3.88 -40.10 -50.32
CA ALA A 263 3.64 -38.66 -50.55
C ALA A 263 2.46 -37.94 -49.84
N TYR A 264 2.60 -36.61 -49.69
CA TYR A 264 1.69 -35.63 -50.31
C TYR A 264 2.38 -34.26 -50.53
N LYS A 265 2.04 -33.55 -51.62
CA LYS A 265 2.55 -32.20 -51.96
C LYS A 265 1.42 -31.16 -51.91
N LYS A 266 1.63 -29.98 -51.31
CA LYS A 266 1.38 -28.61 -51.87
C LYS A 266 1.71 -27.49 -50.84
N PRO A 267 1.72 -26.18 -51.21
CA PRO A 267 2.74 -25.24 -50.71
C PRO A 267 2.29 -24.29 -49.57
N ARG A 268 3.25 -23.48 -49.10
CA ARG A 268 3.03 -22.35 -48.17
C ARG A 268 2.52 -21.11 -48.90
N ASP A 269 1.37 -20.60 -48.48
CA ASP A 269 0.94 -19.22 -48.79
C ASP A 269 1.62 -18.21 -47.84
N TYR A 270 2.56 -17.42 -48.36
CA TYR A 270 3.07 -16.24 -47.65
C TYR A 270 2.12 -15.05 -47.85
N LYS A 271 1.12 -14.90 -46.97
CA LYS A 271 0.24 -13.72 -46.99
C LYS A 271 0.98 -12.45 -46.58
N ARG A 272 1.43 -11.74 -47.61
CA ARG A 272 1.90 -10.35 -47.63
C ARG A 272 0.95 -9.45 -46.82
N CYS A 273 1.46 -8.79 -45.78
CA CYS A 273 0.70 -7.79 -45.02
C CYS A 273 0.96 -6.39 -45.60
N PRO A 274 -0.07 -5.64 -46.05
CA PRO A 274 0.11 -4.32 -46.68
C PRO A 274 0.33 -3.19 -45.66
N GLN A 275 1.01 -2.14 -46.11
CA GLN A 275 1.39 -0.95 -45.34
C GLN A 275 0.50 0.25 -45.72
N ARG A 276 0.31 1.21 -44.77
CA ARG A 276 -0.60 2.39 -44.85
C ARG A 276 -2.10 2.00 -44.83
N GLN A 277 -3.02 2.81 -44.29
CA GLN A 277 -3.06 4.28 -44.28
C GLN A 277 -3.48 4.92 -42.94
N SER A 278 -3.21 6.21 -42.82
CA SER A 278 -3.58 7.12 -41.74
C SER A 278 -4.82 7.96 -42.08
N GLN A 279 -5.78 8.08 -41.16
CA GLN A 279 -6.92 9.02 -41.19
C GLN A 279 -7.23 9.50 -39.74
N PRO A 280 -7.96 10.61 -39.52
CA PRO A 280 -7.50 11.63 -38.58
C PRO A 280 -8.35 11.85 -37.31
N ALA A 281 -7.93 12.82 -36.49
CA ALA A 281 -8.54 13.22 -35.23
C ALA A 281 -9.93 13.88 -35.38
N PRO A 282 -10.82 13.77 -34.37
CA PRO A 282 -12.12 14.45 -34.37
C PRO A 282 -11.98 15.96 -34.15
N LYS A 283 -12.77 16.76 -34.87
CA LYS A 283 -12.92 18.21 -34.62
C LYS A 283 -13.81 18.46 -33.39
N PRO A 284 -13.58 19.55 -32.62
CA PRO A 284 -14.43 19.91 -31.49
C PRO A 284 -15.80 20.41 -31.95
N GLY A 285 -16.85 20.03 -31.23
CA GLY A 285 -18.21 20.53 -31.45
C GLY A 285 -18.37 21.98 -30.95
N SER A 286 -19.01 22.83 -31.76
CA SER A 286 -19.33 24.20 -31.38
C SER A 286 -20.43 24.24 -30.32
N SER A 287 -20.21 24.95 -29.22
CA SER A 287 -21.22 25.23 -28.20
C SER A 287 -21.43 26.75 -28.08
N MET A 288 -22.47 27.24 -28.75
CA MET A 288 -22.97 28.61 -28.63
C MET A 288 -23.95 28.69 -27.47
N GLY A 289 -23.60 29.42 -26.39
CA GLY A 289 -24.43 29.41 -25.18
C GLY A 289 -24.03 30.39 -24.06
N LYS A 290 -23.43 31.55 -24.37
CA LYS A 290 -23.15 32.58 -23.35
C LYS A 290 -24.35 33.52 -23.16
N GLN A 291 -25.22 33.19 -22.21
CA GLN A 291 -26.26 34.10 -21.73
C GLN A 291 -25.69 34.99 -20.61
N ALA A 292 -25.44 36.27 -20.89
CA ALA A 292 -24.79 37.19 -19.97
C ALA A 292 -25.79 37.88 -19.02
N GLY A 293 -25.96 37.34 -17.82
CA GLY A 293 -26.80 37.92 -16.78
C GLY A 293 -26.21 39.21 -16.19
N LYS A 294 -26.66 40.39 -16.67
CA LYS A 294 -26.44 41.66 -15.99
C LYS A 294 -27.32 41.75 -14.73
N ARG A 295 -26.72 42.00 -13.57
CA ARG A 295 -27.35 42.73 -12.46
C ARG A 295 -26.38 43.75 -11.86
N ARG A 296 -26.69 45.04 -12.06
CA ARG A 296 -26.71 46.07 -11.02
C ARG A 296 -28.21 46.33 -10.80
N PHE A 297 -28.75 46.46 -9.61
CA PHE A 297 -28.25 47.08 -8.39
C PHE A 297 -28.36 46.17 -7.16
#